data_AF-A0A6P0WVT7-F1
#
_entry.id   AF-A0A6P0WVT7-F1
#
_cell.length_a   1.000
_cell.length_b   1.000
_cell.length_c   1.000
_cell.angle_alpha   90.00
_cell.angle_beta   90.00
_cell.angle_gamma   90.00
#
_symmetry.space_group_name_H-M   'P 1'
#
loop_
_entity.id
_entity.type
_entity.pdbx_description
1 polymer ?
#
loop_
_entity_poly.entity_id
_entity_poly.type
_entity_poly.pdbx_seq_one_letter_code
_entity_poly.pdbx_strand_id
1 'polypeptide(L)' 'MKWRELQQQALQLVISDRWLLVNSLLTSIQQETQSSVSASSTTECLSNLAPWTQSLIGVIEPEAENMTLSYVDYLEEKYL' A
#
# COMPACT_ATOMS: atom_id res chain seq x y z
N MET A 1 12.44 -4.59 25.08
CA MET A 1 11.65 -3.53 24.42
C MET A 1 10.27 -4.09 24.13
N LYS A 2 9.22 -3.51 24.71
CA LYS A 2 7.82 -3.89 24.41
C LYS A 2 7.32 -3.07 23.22
N TRP A 3 6.49 -3.66 22.35
CA TRP A 3 5.93 -2.98 21.17
C TRP A 3 5.30 -1.61 21.48
N ARG A 4 4.60 -1.50 22.62
CA ARG A 4 4.02 -0.23 23.08
C ARG A 4 5.05 0.87 23.33
N GLU A 5 6.22 0.53 23.84
CA GLU A 5 7.31 1.49 24.11
C GLU A 5 7.87 2.03 22.80
N LEU A 6 8.07 1.15 21.81
CA LEU A 6 8.50 1.53 20.45
C LEU A 6 7.48 2.43 19.74
N GLN A 7 6.19 2.14 19.86
CA GLN A 7 5.14 3.00 19.31
C GLN A 7 5.16 4.39 19.96
N GLN A 8 5.31 4.45 21.28
CA GLN A 8 5.41 5.73 21.98
C GLN A 8 6.64 6.53 21.54
N GLN A 9 7.79 5.88 21.37
CA GLN A 9 9.01 6.53 20.89
C GLN A 9 8.85 7.04 19.45
N ALA A 10 8.23 6.27 18.56
CA ALA A 10 7.98 6.68 17.18
C ALA A 10 7.02 7.87 17.08
N LEU A 11 6.08 8.02 18.02
CA LEU A 11 5.17 9.17 18.07
C LEU A 11 5.84 10.46 18.53
N GLN A 12 6.97 10.38 19.24
CA GLN A 12 7.75 11.55 19.66
C GLN A 12 8.63 12.12 18.54
N LEU A 13 8.76 11.42 17.42
CA LEU A 13 9.54 11.88 16.27
C LEU A 13 8.79 12.98 15.49
N VAL A 14 9.55 13.86 14.86
CA VAL A 14 9.02 14.83 13.91
C VAL A 14 8.37 14.09 12.74
N ILE A 15 7.31 14.66 12.16
CA ILE A 15 6.52 13.98 11.13
C ILE A 15 7.36 13.45 9.96
N SER A 16 8.40 14.18 9.54
CA SER A 16 9.32 13.76 8.48
C SER A 16 10.11 12.50 8.83
N ASP A 17 10.59 12.40 10.07
CA ASP A 17 11.34 11.24 10.56
C ASP A 17 10.45 10.01 10.70
N ARG A 18 9.17 10.21 11.08
CA ARG A 18 8.16 9.15 11.10
C ARG A 18 7.95 8.56 9.71
N TRP A 19 7.86 9.42 8.69
CA TRP A 19 7.74 8.97 7.30
C TRP A 19 8.99 8.24 6.81
N LEU A 20 10.19 8.71 7.16
CA LEU A 20 11.44 8.02 6.84
C LEU A 20 11.51 6.63 7.48
N LEU A 21 11.04 6.50 8.73
CA LEU A 21 10.98 5.22 9.43
C LEU A 21 10.03 4.24 8.73
N VAL A 22 8.84 4.70 8.36
CA VAL A 22 7.85 3.91 7.61
C VAL A 22 8.43 3.48 6.26
N ASN A 23 9.04 4.40 5.53
CA ASN A 23 9.63 4.11 4.22
C ASN A 23 10.78 3.09 4.32
N SER A 24 11.63 3.22 5.33
CA SER A 24 12.74 2.28 5.58
C SER A 24 12.22 0.89 5.94
N LEU A 25 11.18 0.81 6.78
CA LEU A 25 10.54 -0.46 7.15
C LEU A 25 9.90 -1.13 5.94
N LEU A 26 9.12 -0.40 5.15
CA LEU A 26 8.49 -0.91 3.93
C LEU A 26 9.54 -1.41 2.93
N THR A 27 10.63 -0.67 2.76
CA THR A 27 11.75 -1.07 1.88
C THR A 27 12.38 -2.37 2.37
N SER A 28 12.59 -2.52 3.68
CA SER A 28 13.13 -3.75 4.27
C SER A 28 12.20 -4.94 4.05
N ILE A 29 10.89 -4.77 4.26
CA ILE A 29 9.88 -5.80 4.03
C ILE A 29 9.86 -6.19 2.55
N GLN A 30 9.91 -5.21 1.65
CA GLN A 30 9.94 -5.44 0.21
C GLN A 30 11.18 -6.25 -0.20
N GLN A 31 12.35 -5.92 0.32
CA GLN A 31 13.58 -6.67 0.03
C GLN A 31 13.52 -8.11 0.54
N GLU A 32 12.97 -8.32 1.75
CA GLU A 32 12.79 -9.65 2.33
C GLU A 32 11.78 -10.50 1.53
N THR A 33 10.68 -9.87 1.09
CA THR A 33 9.60 -10.54 0.36
C THR A 33 9.88 -10.73 -1.12
N GLN A 34 10.71 -9.89 -1.75
CA GLN A 34 11.06 -10.01 -3.18
C GLN A 34 11.76 -11.32 -3.55
N SER A 35 12.51 -11.93 -2.61
CA SER A 35 13.13 -13.25 -2.86
C SER A 35 12.12 -14.41 -2.86
N SER A 36 10.91 -14.20 -2.34
CA SER A 36 9.89 -15.24 -2.15
C SER A 36 8.77 -15.20 -3.20
N VAL A 37 8.66 -14.12 -3.96
CA VAL A 37 7.59 -13.93 -4.94
C VAL A 37 8.09 -14.36 -6.32
N SER A 38 7.75 -15.59 -6.70
CA SER A 38 7.85 -16.02 -8.10
C SER A 38 6.99 -15.09 -8.96
N ALA A 39 7.60 -14.44 -9.96
CA ALA A 39 6.97 -13.44 -10.82
C ALA A 39 5.65 -13.88 -11.49
N SER A 40 5.38 -15.20 -11.53
CA SER A 40 4.17 -15.78 -12.11
C SER A 40 2.92 -15.67 -11.23
N SER A 41 3.03 -15.57 -9.89
CA SER A 41 1.85 -15.49 -9.01
C SER A 41 1.37 -14.06 -8.79
N THR A 42 2.24 -13.08 -9.00
CA THR A 42 1.93 -11.66 -8.82
C THR A 42 1.00 -11.16 -9.90
N THR A 43 1.22 -11.51 -11.16
CA THR A 43 0.38 -11.03 -12.28
C THR A 43 -1.06 -11.50 -12.19
N GLU A 44 -1.30 -12.76 -11.77
CA GLU A 44 -2.67 -13.28 -11.54
C GLU A 44 -3.34 -12.67 -10.29
N CYS A 45 -2.56 -12.33 -9.26
CA CYS A 45 -3.08 -11.69 -8.06
C CYS A 45 -3.47 -10.23 -8.33
N LEU A 46 -2.68 -9.51 -9.13
CA LEU A 46 -2.89 -8.10 -9.41
C LEU A 46 -4.09 -7.85 -10.35
N SER A 47 -4.38 -8.78 -11.27
CA SER A 47 -5.56 -8.69 -12.15
C SER A 47 -6.90 -8.86 -11.41
N ASN A 48 -6.89 -9.39 -10.18
CA ASN A 48 -8.07 -9.54 -9.34
C ASN A 48 -8.34 -8.33 -8.41
N LEU A 49 -7.46 -7.33 -8.41
CA LEU A 49 -7.64 -6.11 -7.62
C LEU A 49 -8.68 -5.18 -8.26
N ALA A 50 -9.27 -4.29 -7.47
CA ALA A 50 -10.18 -3.28 -8.01
C ALA A 50 -9.44 -2.37 -9.03
N PRO A 51 -10.11 -1.89 -10.10
CA PRO A 51 -9.48 -1.09 -11.16
C PRO A 51 -8.71 0.14 -10.65
N TRP A 52 -9.24 0.82 -9.62
CA TRP A 52 -8.55 1.95 -8.99
C TRP A 52 -7.23 1.54 -8.31
N THR A 53 -7.20 0.37 -7.67
CA THR A 53 -6.00 -0.18 -7.03
C THR A 53 -4.98 -0.59 -8.07
N GLN A 54 -5.42 -1.21 -9.17
CA GLN A 54 -4.57 -1.58 -10.31
C GLN A 54 -3.90 -0.34 -10.93
N SER A 55 -4.64 0.77 -11.02
CA SER A 55 -4.08 2.03 -11.52
C SER A 55 -3.09 2.67 -10.55
N LEU A 56 -3.38 2.66 -9.25
CA LEU A 56 -2.50 3.19 -8.21
C LEU A 56 -1.12 2.52 -8.22
N ILE A 57 -1.06 1.22 -8.53
CA ILE A 57 0.17 0.44 -8.61
C ILE A 57 0.77 0.38 -10.04
N GLY A 58 0.16 1.07 -11.00
CA GLY A 58 0.66 1.18 -12.38
C GLY A 58 0.45 -0.06 -13.26
N VAL A 59 -0.50 -0.92 -12.94
CA VAL A 59 -0.86 -2.11 -13.75
C VAL A 59 -1.75 -1.74 -14.94
N ILE A 60 -2.60 -0.71 -14.80
CA ILE A 60 -3.41 -0.16 -15.89
C ILE A 60 -3.20 1.34 -16.03
N GLU A 61 -3.32 1.85 -17.26
CA GLU A 61 -3.20 3.28 -17.54
C GLU A 61 -4.43 4.02 -16.98
N PRO A 62 -4.25 5.10 -16.20
CA PRO A 62 -5.36 5.84 -15.60
C PRO A 62 -6.15 6.63 -16.65
N GLU A 63 -7.32 6.15 -17.03
CA GLU A 63 -8.36 7.02 -17.59
C GLU A 63 -8.95 7.86 -16.44
N ALA A 64 -8.44 9.09 -16.33
CA ALA A 64 -8.63 9.99 -15.19
C ALA A 64 -10.10 10.31 -14.84
N GLU A 65 -11.03 10.18 -15.78
CA GLU A 65 -12.42 10.58 -15.59
C GLU A 65 -13.28 9.51 -14.88
N ASN A 66 -12.90 8.22 -14.94
CA ASN A 66 -13.70 7.11 -14.39
C ASN A 66 -13.20 6.59 -13.03
N MET A 67 -11.97 6.92 -12.62
CA MET A 67 -11.37 6.39 -11.38
C MET A 67 -11.91 7.02 -10.11
N THR A 68 -12.27 8.30 -10.15
CA THR A 68 -12.84 9.00 -8.99
C THR A 68 -14.22 8.45 -8.63
N LEU A 69 -15.02 8.10 -9.64
CA LEU A 69 -16.33 7.45 -9.47
C LEU A 69 -16.14 6.05 -8.87
N SER A 70 -15.22 5.25 -9.41
CA SER A 70 -14.94 3.89 -8.91
C SER A 70 -14.43 3.84 -7.46
N TYR A 71 -13.67 4.85 -7.00
CA TYR A 71 -13.18 4.89 -5.62
C TYR A 71 -14.28 5.26 -4.63
N VAL A 72 -15.15 6.21 -4.99
CA VAL A 72 -16.30 6.60 -4.15
C VAL A 72 -17.27 5.44 -4.03
N ASP A 73 -17.60 4.77 -5.14
CA ASP A 73 -18.50 3.60 -5.14
C ASP A 73 -17.97 2.46 -4.25
N TYR A 74 -16.65 2.19 -4.30
CA TYR A 74 -16.01 1.20 -3.42
C TYR A 74 -16.10 1.57 -1.93
N LEU A 75 -15.91 2.86 -1.60
CA LEU A 75 -16.02 3.32 -0.23
C LEU A 75 -17.46 3.24 0.28
N GLU A 76 -18.44 3.49 -0.58
CA GLU A 76 -19.84 3.30 -0.23
C GLU A 76 -20.14 1.82 0.06
N GLU A 77 -19.83 0.89 -0.85
CA GLU A 77 -20.11 -0.55 -0.65
C GLU A 77 -19.42 -1.13 0.61
N LYS A 78 -18.24 -0.62 0.97
CA LYS A 78 -17.47 -1.16 2.09
C LYS A 78 -17.90 -0.65 3.46
N TYR A 79 -18.46 0.57 3.53
CA TYR A 79 -18.70 1.26 4.79
C TYR A 79 -20.15 1.67 5.02
N LEU A 80 -21.02 1.58 4.01
CA LEU A 80 -22.48 1.76 4.11
C LEU A 80 -23.19 0.41 4.00
#